data_AF-A0A6J1J7M1-F1
#
_entry.id   AF-A0A6J1J7M1-F1
#
_cell.length_a   1.000
_cell.length_b   1.000
_cell.length_c   1.000
_cell.angle_alpha   90.00
_cell.angle_beta   90.00
_cell.angle_gamma   90.00
#
_symmetry.space_group_name_H-M   'P 1'
#
loop_
_entity.id
_entity.type
_entity.pdbx_description
1 polymer ?
#
loop_
_entity_poly.entity_id
_entity_poly.type
_entity_poly.pdbx_seq_one_letter_code
_entity_poly.pdbx_strand_id
1 'polypeptide(L)'
;MAENRLVSFSLLFLAAVAAATLSCNGQAHGSDICDKADYVRLCRFAVKGSNDPRVALKNTIEVLMSQTESAKASSQRLGNSQFIAVCTENFDSAIDDLVKSLQYLESNDKASLQSSLTGSLSFYVTCKDTLVEGGDGVMKLASNLLIKDDMLQRMGANSLYLASLLR
;
A
#
# COMPACT_ATOMS: atom_id res chain seq x y z
N MET A 1 86.11 14.00 23.80
CA MET A 1 85.98 15.32 23.14
C MET A 1 84.50 15.61 23.06
N ALA A 2 84.07 16.68 23.73
CA ALA A 2 82.67 17.07 23.84
C ALA A 2 82.38 18.21 22.89
N GLU A 3 81.24 18.17 22.18
CA GLU A 3 80.58 19.36 21.63
C GLU A 3 79.07 19.09 21.45
N ASN A 4 78.26 19.49 22.44
CA ASN A 4 77.27 20.58 22.39
C ASN A 4 76.66 20.89 20.98
N ARG A 5 75.36 21.12 20.73
CA ARG A 5 74.16 21.44 21.52
C ARG A 5 72.88 21.36 20.63
N LEU A 6 71.72 21.34 21.29
CA LEU A 6 70.51 22.17 21.06
C LEU A 6 69.36 21.70 20.13
N VAL A 7 68.15 22.00 20.65
CA VAL A 7 66.80 22.14 20.03
C VAL A 7 66.02 20.82 19.82
N SER A 8 65.07 20.44 20.67
CA SER A 8 63.70 20.97 20.92
C SER A 8 62.67 20.62 19.83
N PHE A 9 61.44 20.37 20.31
CA PHE A 9 60.15 20.24 19.62
C PHE A 9 59.61 18.83 19.29
N SER A 10 58.66 18.46 20.16
CA SER A 10 57.55 17.54 20.00
C SER A 10 56.97 17.44 18.60
N LEU A 11 56.72 16.22 18.11
CA LEU A 11 55.59 15.93 17.22
C LEU A 11 55.03 14.54 17.54
N LEU A 12 53.87 14.56 18.20
CA LEU A 12 52.91 13.47 18.30
C LEU A 12 52.52 13.02 16.89
N PHE A 13 52.67 11.74 16.57
CA PHE A 13 51.94 11.12 15.47
C PHE A 13 51.12 9.95 16.03
N LEU A 14 49.87 10.27 16.38
CA LEU A 14 48.80 9.31 16.59
C LEU A 14 48.53 8.59 15.26
N ALA A 15 48.88 7.31 15.16
CA ALA A 15 48.41 6.44 14.10
C ALA A 15 46.99 5.96 14.44
N ALA A 16 45.97 6.60 13.87
CA ALA A 16 44.59 6.12 13.92
C ALA A 16 44.44 4.98 12.91
N VAL A 17 44.36 3.75 13.39
CA VAL A 17 44.04 2.58 12.57
C VAL A 17 42.53 2.57 12.36
N ALA A 18 42.07 3.13 11.23
CA ALA A 18 40.68 3.03 10.80
C ALA A 18 40.40 1.58 10.35
N ALA A 19 39.91 0.75 11.27
CA ALA A 19 39.29 -0.51 10.93
C ALA A 19 37.94 -0.21 10.26
N ALA A 20 37.97 -0.06 8.94
CA ALA A 20 36.76 -0.07 8.11
C ALA A 20 36.17 -1.49 8.14
N THR A 21 35.36 -1.78 9.15
CA THR A 21 34.39 -2.87 9.07
C THR A 21 33.36 -2.45 8.02
N LEU A 22 33.58 -2.87 6.78
CA LEU A 22 32.54 -2.99 5.79
C LEU A 22 31.46 -3.92 6.37
N SER A 23 30.46 -3.32 7.01
CA SER A 23 29.16 -3.95 7.18
C SER A 23 28.56 -4.09 5.79
N CYS A 24 28.89 -5.18 5.10
CA CYS A 24 28.00 -5.73 4.11
C CYS A 24 26.73 -6.11 4.89
N ASN A 25 25.80 -5.15 5.01
CA ASN A 25 24.41 -5.45 5.27
C ASN A 25 23.95 -6.33 4.10
N GLY A 26 24.15 -7.64 4.23
CA GLY A 26 23.36 -8.60 3.50
C GLY A 26 21.92 -8.27 3.84
N GLN A 27 21.24 -7.55 2.95
CA GLN A 27 19.80 -7.55 2.91
C GLN A 27 19.46 -9.04 2.78
N ALA A 28 19.03 -9.64 3.89
CA ALA A 28 18.26 -10.86 3.80
C ALA A 28 17.14 -10.52 2.83
N HIS A 29 17.25 -11.00 1.59
CA HIS A 29 16.19 -10.91 0.60
C HIS A 29 15.06 -11.76 1.19
N GLY A 30 14.25 -11.15 2.06
CA GLY A 30 12.94 -11.69 2.42
C GLY A 30 12.24 -11.99 1.12
N SER A 31 11.62 -13.18 1.03
CA SER A 31 10.88 -13.56 -0.17
C SER A 31 9.96 -12.42 -0.55
N ASP A 32 10.03 -11.95 -1.79
CA ASP A 32 9.15 -10.90 -2.29
C ASP A 32 7.70 -11.38 -2.15
N ILE A 33 7.01 -10.90 -1.13
CA ILE A 33 5.66 -11.35 -0.81
C ILE A 33 4.66 -11.01 -1.92
N CYS A 34 5.02 -10.13 -2.87
CA CYS A 34 4.19 -9.70 -3.98
C CYS A 34 4.44 -10.47 -5.28
N ASP A 35 5.36 -11.44 -5.32
CA ASP A 35 5.77 -12.14 -6.54
C ASP A 35 4.64 -12.91 -7.24
N LYS A 36 3.66 -13.42 -6.47
CA LYS A 36 2.48 -14.13 -6.95
C LYS A 36 1.19 -13.31 -6.89
N ALA A 37 1.27 -12.01 -6.61
CA ALA A 37 0.11 -11.14 -6.68
C ALA A 37 -0.30 -10.91 -8.14
N ASP A 38 -1.60 -10.89 -8.42
CA ASP A 38 -2.12 -10.60 -9.77
C ASP A 38 -1.63 -9.23 -10.29
N TYR A 39 -1.40 -8.27 -9.38
CA TYR A 39 -0.91 -6.93 -9.69
C TYR A 39 0.40 -6.62 -8.96
N VAL A 40 1.46 -7.37 -9.27
CA VAL A 40 2.80 -7.30 -8.64
C VAL A 40 3.32 -5.88 -8.40
N ARG A 41 3.35 -5.03 -9.44
CA ARG A 41 3.89 -3.65 -9.30
C ARG A 41 3.08 -2.81 -8.29
N LEU A 42 1.76 -2.97 -8.32
CA LEU A 42 0.86 -2.26 -7.42
C LEU A 42 0.98 -2.80 -5.99
N CYS A 43 1.14 -4.11 -5.82
CA CYS A 43 1.40 -4.74 -4.53
C CYS A 43 2.68 -4.16 -3.92
N ARG A 44 3.80 -4.17 -4.67
CA ARG A 44 5.09 -3.64 -4.19
C ARG A 44 5.01 -2.16 -3.78
N PHE A 45 4.23 -1.36 -4.51
CA PHE A 45 3.97 0.03 -4.13
C PHE A 45 3.19 0.13 -2.81
N ALA A 46 2.12 -0.65 -2.66
CA ALA A 46 1.22 -0.56 -1.51
C ALA A 46 1.81 -1.13 -0.20
N VAL A 47 2.65 -2.17 -0.27
CA VAL A 47 3.25 -2.79 0.93
C VAL A 47 4.35 -1.93 1.56
N LYS A 48 4.78 -0.84 0.90
CA LYS A 48 5.80 0.11 1.37
C LYS A 48 7.11 -0.56 1.83
N GLY A 49 7.54 -1.59 1.11
CA GLY A 49 8.77 -2.34 1.38
C GLY A 49 8.68 -3.33 2.55
N SER A 50 7.51 -3.54 3.16
CA SER A 50 7.32 -4.60 4.16
C SER A 50 7.34 -5.98 3.53
N ASN A 51 8.08 -6.91 4.13
CA ASN A 51 8.07 -8.34 3.82
C ASN A 51 7.29 -9.18 4.85
N ASP A 52 6.77 -8.55 5.90
CA ASP A 52 5.85 -9.21 6.84
C ASP A 52 4.43 -9.14 6.27
N PRO A 53 3.74 -10.27 6.00
CA PRO A 53 2.42 -10.28 5.37
C PRO A 53 1.36 -9.48 6.13
N ARG A 54 1.41 -9.48 7.46
CA ARG A 54 0.43 -8.79 8.31
C ARG A 54 0.62 -7.28 8.25
N VAL A 55 1.86 -6.79 8.36
CA VAL A 55 2.20 -5.37 8.19
C VAL A 55 1.94 -4.91 6.76
N ALA A 56 2.31 -5.73 5.77
CA ALA A 56 2.10 -5.45 4.36
C ALA A 56 0.61 -5.33 4.02
N LEU A 57 -0.22 -6.24 4.54
CA LEU A 57 -1.67 -6.17 4.38
C LEU A 57 -2.25 -4.93 5.06
N LYS A 58 -1.86 -4.63 6.30
CA LYS A 58 -2.31 -3.42 7.01
C LYS A 58 -2.01 -2.16 6.19
N ASN A 59 -0.76 -2.00 5.75
CA ASN A 59 -0.35 -0.88 4.90
C ASN A 59 -1.18 -0.80 3.62
N THR A 60 -1.45 -1.94 2.97
CA THR A 60 -2.23 -2.00 1.73
C THR A 60 -3.68 -1.61 1.96
N ILE A 61 -4.32 -2.08 3.05
CA ILE A 61 -5.69 -1.70 3.43
C ILE A 61 -5.80 -0.20 3.72
N GLU A 62 -4.83 0.38 4.45
CA GLU A 62 -4.82 1.82 4.74
C GLU A 62 -4.69 2.68 3.47
N VAL A 63 -3.82 2.28 2.53
CA VAL A 63 -3.71 2.97 1.24
C VAL A 63 -4.99 2.79 0.43
N LEU A 64 -5.58 1.58 0.41
CA LEU A 64 -6.83 1.31 -0.29
C LEU A 64 -7.98 2.16 0.27
N MET A 65 -8.09 2.30 1.58
CA MET A 65 -9.08 3.15 2.24
C MET A 65 -8.93 4.61 1.82
N SER A 66 -7.72 5.16 1.87
CA SER A 66 -7.45 6.53 1.41
C SER A 66 -7.77 6.75 -0.07
N GLN A 67 -7.47 5.78 -0.94
CA GLN A 67 -7.83 5.87 -2.35
C GLN A 67 -9.35 5.76 -2.57
N THR A 68 -10.04 4.97 -1.74
CA THR A 68 -11.50 4.84 -1.77
C THR A 68 -12.19 6.14 -1.36
N GLU A 69 -11.70 6.79 -0.30
CA GLU A 69 -12.15 8.14 0.09
C GLU A 69 -11.95 9.16 -1.03
N SER A 70 -10.81 9.10 -1.72
CA SER A 70 -10.55 9.94 -2.90
C SER A 70 -11.54 9.68 -4.04
N ALA A 71 -11.88 8.41 -4.30
CA ALA A 71 -12.87 8.04 -5.32
C ALA A 71 -14.29 8.50 -4.93
N LYS A 72 -14.69 8.31 -3.67
CA LYS A 72 -15.95 8.84 -3.10
C LYS A 72 -16.05 10.36 -3.25
N ALA A 73 -15.01 11.09 -2.88
CA ALA A 73 -15.00 12.54 -3.07
C ALA A 73 -15.06 12.94 -4.55
N SER A 74 -14.49 12.12 -5.45
CA SER A 74 -14.57 12.35 -6.89
C SER A 74 -15.97 12.09 -7.42
N SER A 75 -16.66 11.02 -6.99
CA SER A 75 -18.03 10.72 -7.41
C SER A 75 -19.01 11.82 -6.95
N GLN A 76 -18.88 12.31 -5.72
CA GLN A 76 -19.69 13.41 -5.19
C GLN A 76 -19.58 14.70 -6.01
N ARG A 77 -18.42 14.95 -6.64
CA ARG A 77 -18.17 16.16 -7.46
C ARG A 77 -18.75 16.07 -8.88
N LEU A 78 -19.02 14.86 -9.38
CA LEU A 78 -19.49 14.67 -10.76
C LEU A 78 -20.99 15.00 -10.94
N GLY A 79 -21.72 15.25 -9.84
CA GLY A 79 -23.11 15.71 -9.87
C GLY A 79 -24.17 14.60 -9.83
N ASN A 80 -25.44 15.00 -9.97
CA ASN A 80 -26.62 14.18 -9.69
C ASN A 80 -27.02 13.28 -10.87
N SER A 81 -26.17 12.31 -11.21
CA SER A 81 -26.62 11.11 -11.92
C SER A 81 -26.90 10.02 -10.90
N GLN A 82 -28.06 9.35 -10.99
CA GLN A 82 -28.38 8.22 -10.11
C GLN A 82 -27.29 7.13 -10.17
N PHE A 83 -26.67 6.92 -11.34
CA PHE A 83 -25.60 5.95 -11.54
C PHE A 83 -24.32 6.33 -10.78
N ILE A 84 -24.03 7.64 -10.67
CA ILE A 84 -22.88 8.17 -9.92
C ILE A 84 -23.17 8.17 -8.41
N ALA A 85 -24.43 8.38 -8.02
CA ALA A 85 -24.85 8.29 -6.62
C ALA A 85 -24.62 6.87 -6.07
N VAL A 86 -24.96 5.84 -6.84
CA VAL A 86 -24.69 4.43 -6.49
C VAL A 86 -23.20 4.20 -6.26
N CYS A 87 -22.31 4.74 -7.09
CA CYS A 87 -20.86 4.66 -6.83
C CYS A 87 -20.47 5.29 -5.49
N THR A 88 -21.06 6.42 -5.13
CA THR A 88 -20.79 7.11 -3.85
C THR A 88 -21.17 6.23 -2.65
N GLU A 89 -22.34 5.59 -2.70
CA GLU A 89 -22.82 4.66 -1.67
C GLU A 89 -21.97 3.39 -1.59
N ASN A 90 -21.53 2.87 -2.74
CA ASN A 90 -20.65 1.71 -2.82
C ASN A 90 -19.26 2.03 -2.26
N PHE A 91 -18.69 3.20 -2.54
CA PHE A 91 -17.41 3.60 -1.92
C PHE A 91 -17.54 3.80 -0.42
N ASP A 92 -18.67 4.31 0.08
CA ASP A 92 -18.94 4.41 1.52
C ASP A 92 -18.98 3.02 2.18
N SER A 93 -19.73 2.09 1.57
CA SER A 93 -19.83 0.71 2.05
C SER A 93 -18.47 -0.02 1.99
N ALA A 94 -17.66 0.26 0.96
CA ALA A 94 -16.30 -0.26 0.87
C ALA A 94 -15.40 0.27 1.98
N ILE A 95 -15.52 1.55 2.35
CA ILE A 95 -14.77 2.12 3.49
C ILE A 95 -15.15 1.40 4.79
N ASP A 96 -16.44 1.19 5.04
CA ASP A 96 -16.91 0.46 6.23
C ASP A 96 -16.31 -0.95 6.31
N ASP A 97 -16.27 -1.68 5.20
CA ASP A 97 -15.69 -3.02 5.14
C ASP A 97 -14.16 -3.01 5.25
N LEU A 98 -13.47 -1.97 4.78
CA LEU A 98 -12.03 -1.81 5.00
C LEU A 98 -11.71 -1.51 6.47
N VAL A 99 -12.53 -0.69 7.15
CA VAL A 99 -12.41 -0.45 8.60
C VAL A 99 -12.60 -1.75 9.38
N LYS A 100 -13.64 -2.53 9.06
CA LYS A 100 -13.83 -3.87 9.65
C LYS A 100 -12.66 -4.79 9.34
N SER A 101 -12.12 -4.76 8.12
CA SER A 101 -10.94 -5.55 7.74
C SER A 101 -9.74 -5.25 8.65
N LEU A 102 -9.48 -3.99 8.98
CA LEU A 102 -8.42 -3.64 9.93
C LEU A 102 -8.70 -4.21 11.34
N GLN A 103 -9.94 -4.14 11.81
CA GLN A 103 -10.34 -4.70 13.11
C GLN A 103 -10.17 -6.23 13.14
N TYR A 104 -10.60 -6.92 12.09
CA TYR A 104 -10.46 -8.38 11.96
C TYR A 104 -9.00 -8.81 11.79
N LEU A 105 -8.19 -7.99 11.12
CA LEU A 105 -6.75 -8.19 11.10
C LEU A 105 -6.20 -8.16 12.53
N GLU A 106 -6.52 -7.13 13.32
CA GLU A 106 -6.07 -6.99 14.71
C GLU A 106 -6.54 -8.13 15.62
N SER A 107 -7.77 -8.60 15.46
CA SER A 107 -8.32 -9.72 16.25
C SER A 107 -7.91 -11.11 15.77
N ASN A 108 -7.13 -11.22 14.69
CA ASN A 108 -6.76 -12.47 14.03
C ASN A 108 -7.94 -13.28 13.45
N ASP A 109 -9.07 -12.62 13.16
CA ASP A 109 -10.21 -13.27 12.49
C ASP A 109 -10.01 -13.27 10.97
N LYS A 110 -9.29 -14.28 10.47
CA LYS A 110 -8.94 -14.40 9.05
C LYS A 110 -10.18 -14.54 8.15
N ALA A 111 -11.21 -15.26 8.59
CA ALA A 111 -12.41 -15.49 7.78
C ALA A 111 -13.21 -14.19 7.60
N SER A 112 -13.45 -13.46 8.69
CA SER A 112 -14.16 -12.17 8.63
C SER A 112 -13.35 -11.11 7.90
N LEU A 113 -12.02 -11.11 8.05
CA LEU A 113 -11.10 -10.27 7.27
C LEU A 113 -11.26 -10.52 5.77
N GLN A 114 -11.15 -11.77 5.33
CA GLN A 114 -11.28 -12.12 3.90
C GLN A 114 -12.68 -11.82 3.36
N SER A 115 -13.72 -12.06 4.15
CA SER A 115 -15.10 -11.72 3.78
C SER A 115 -15.27 -10.22 3.59
N SER A 116 -14.76 -9.39 4.49
CA SER A 116 -14.87 -7.92 4.41
C SER A 116 -14.04 -7.36 3.24
N LEU A 117 -12.84 -7.90 2.99
CA LEU A 117 -12.06 -7.53 1.80
C LEU A 117 -12.76 -7.94 0.48
N THR A 118 -13.47 -9.06 0.48
CA THR A 118 -14.28 -9.47 -0.69
C THR A 118 -15.50 -8.56 -0.87
N GLY A 119 -16.11 -8.11 0.24
CA GLY A 119 -17.18 -7.12 0.25
C GLY A 119 -16.76 -5.81 -0.38
N SER A 120 -15.64 -5.23 0.07
CA SER A 120 -15.11 -3.98 -0.50
C SER A 120 -14.82 -4.08 -2.00
N LEU A 121 -14.24 -5.20 -2.46
CA LEU A 121 -14.02 -5.46 -3.88
C LEU A 121 -15.33 -5.49 -4.69
N SER A 122 -16.36 -6.12 -4.14
CA SER A 122 -17.68 -6.25 -4.80
C SER A 122 -18.36 -4.89 -4.99
N PHE A 123 -18.17 -3.96 -4.06
CA PHE A 123 -18.70 -2.60 -4.18
C PHE A 123 -18.03 -1.81 -5.32
N TYR A 124 -16.72 -1.99 -5.53
CA TYR A 124 -16.04 -1.37 -6.69
C TYR A 124 -16.57 -1.92 -8.02
N VAL A 125 -16.69 -3.25 -8.12
CA VAL A 125 -17.29 -3.91 -9.29
C VAL A 125 -18.70 -3.38 -9.55
N THR A 126 -19.53 -3.28 -8.51
CA THR A 126 -20.90 -2.75 -8.59
C THR A 126 -20.93 -1.30 -9.09
N CYS A 127 -20.02 -0.44 -8.61
CA CYS A 127 -19.91 0.94 -9.12
C CYS A 127 -19.61 0.94 -10.62
N LYS A 128 -18.61 0.19 -11.06
CA LYS A 128 -18.26 0.09 -12.49
C LYS A 128 -19.43 -0.41 -13.34
N ASP A 129 -20.08 -1.49 -12.93
CA ASP A 129 -21.21 -2.07 -13.65
C ASP A 129 -22.36 -1.06 -13.77
N THR A 130 -22.67 -0.35 -12.68
CA THR A 130 -23.71 0.68 -12.67
C THR A 130 -23.39 1.84 -13.63
N LEU A 131 -22.12 2.26 -13.72
CA LEU A 131 -21.71 3.29 -14.67
C LEU A 131 -21.83 2.82 -16.13
N VAL A 132 -21.56 1.54 -16.40
CA VAL A 132 -21.74 0.93 -17.72
C VAL A 132 -23.23 0.87 -18.08
N GLU A 133 -24.10 0.48 -17.15
CA GLU A 133 -25.56 0.47 -17.33
C GLU A 133 -26.13 1.87 -17.62
N GLY A 134 -25.49 2.92 -17.11
CA GLY A 134 -25.82 4.31 -17.42
C GLY A 134 -25.50 4.74 -18.86
N GLY A 135 -24.80 3.92 -19.63
CA GLY A 135 -24.46 4.14 -21.03
C GLY A 135 -23.33 5.15 -21.28
N ASP A 136 -23.00 5.35 -22.55
CA ASP A 136 -21.80 6.11 -23.00
C ASP A 136 -21.71 7.53 -22.44
N GLY A 137 -22.84 8.21 -22.27
CA GLY A 137 -22.88 9.56 -21.70
C GLY A 137 -22.39 9.59 -20.26
N VAL A 138 -22.85 8.64 -19.43
CA VAL A 138 -22.45 8.49 -18.03
C VAL A 138 -21.00 8.03 -17.95
N MET A 139 -20.60 7.04 -18.75
CA MET A 139 -19.21 6.57 -18.79
C MET A 139 -18.23 7.68 -19.18
N LYS A 140 -18.57 8.51 -20.17
CA LYS A 140 -17.74 9.64 -20.58
C LYS A 140 -17.59 10.67 -19.45
N LEU A 141 -18.70 11.00 -18.79
CA LEU A 141 -18.71 11.90 -17.63
C LEU A 141 -17.86 11.34 -16.48
N ALA A 142 -17.97 10.03 -16.21
CA ALA A 142 -17.32 9.34 -15.10
C ALA A 142 -15.97 8.69 -15.46
N SER A 143 -15.37 9.03 -16.61
CA SER A 143 -14.16 8.37 -17.11
C SER A 143 -12.99 8.34 -16.12
N ASN A 144 -12.73 9.44 -15.43
CA ASN A 144 -11.70 9.50 -14.38
C ASN A 144 -12.08 8.67 -13.14
N LEU A 145 -13.37 8.55 -12.84
CA LEU A 145 -13.86 7.73 -11.73
C LEU A 145 -13.68 6.24 -12.06
N LEU A 146 -13.96 5.83 -13.29
CA LEU A 146 -13.73 4.45 -13.77
C LEU A 146 -12.25 4.04 -13.65
N ILE A 147 -11.32 4.94 -13.97
CA ILE A 147 -9.88 4.68 -13.80
C ILE A 147 -9.53 4.48 -12.32
N LYS A 148 -10.08 5.33 -11.44
CA LYS A 148 -9.88 5.20 -9.99
C LYS A 148 -10.47 3.88 -9.48
N ASP A 149 -11.70 3.56 -9.86
CA ASP A 149 -12.38 2.33 -9.46
C ASP A 149 -11.62 1.07 -9.90
N ASP A 150 -11.13 1.04 -11.15
CA ASP A 150 -10.30 -0.07 -11.64
C ASP A 150 -9.02 -0.23 -10.80
N MET A 151 -8.37 0.87 -10.41
CA MET A 151 -7.23 0.81 -9.49
C MET A 151 -7.64 0.25 -8.12
N LEU A 152 -8.79 0.65 -7.58
CA LEU A 152 -9.30 0.13 -6.29
C LEU A 152 -9.58 -1.37 -6.36
N GLN A 153 -10.15 -1.87 -7.46
CA GLN A 153 -10.36 -3.31 -7.68
C GLN A 153 -9.04 -4.08 -7.63
N ARG A 154 -8.01 -3.59 -8.31
CA ARG A 154 -6.68 -4.22 -8.32
C ARG A 154 -6.01 -4.20 -6.96
N MET A 155 -6.17 -3.11 -6.20
CA MET A 155 -5.68 -3.02 -4.83
C MET A 155 -6.43 -3.97 -3.89
N GLY A 156 -7.76 -4.08 -4.03
CA GLY A 156 -8.58 -5.03 -3.28
C GLY A 156 -8.17 -6.49 -3.53
N ALA A 157 -7.91 -6.84 -4.79
CA ALA A 157 -7.36 -8.15 -5.15
C ALA A 157 -5.99 -8.42 -4.49
N ASN A 158 -5.09 -7.45 -4.50
CA ASN A 158 -3.81 -7.57 -3.80
C ASN A 158 -3.99 -7.71 -2.27
N SER A 159 -4.95 -7.02 -1.66
CA SER A 159 -5.28 -7.20 -0.24
C SER A 159 -5.75 -8.62 0.06
N LEU A 160 -6.62 -9.20 -0.79
CA LEU A 160 -7.05 -10.60 -0.64
C LEU A 160 -5.88 -11.58 -0.77
N TYR A 161 -5.00 -11.36 -1.74
CA TYR A 161 -3.79 -12.14 -1.90
C TYR A 161 -2.90 -12.06 -0.66
N LEU A 162 -2.61 -10.85 -0.14
CA LEU A 162 -1.81 -10.67 1.08
C LEU A 162 -2.48 -11.31 2.30
N ALA A 163 -3.81 -11.24 2.42
CA ALA A 163 -4.56 -11.91 3.48
C ALA A 163 -4.44 -13.44 3.39
N SER A 164 -4.31 -14.01 2.19
CA SER A 164 -4.09 -15.45 2.01
C SER A 164 -2.76 -15.93 2.62
N LEU A 165 -1.75 -15.04 2.67
CA LEU A 165 -0.42 -15.32 3.23
C LEU A 165 -0.38 -15.30 4.76
N LEU A 166 -1.45 -14.84 5.44
CA LEU A 166 -1.54 -14.87 6.90
C LEU A 166 -1.58 -16.31 7.41
N ARG A 167 -0.87 -16.57 8.51
CA ARG A 167 -0.82 -17.87 9.20
C ARG A 167 -1.82 -17.92 10.35
#